data_AF-A0A4D4L257-F1
#
_entry.id   AF-A0A4D4L257-F1
#
_cell.length_a   1.000
_cell.length_b   1.000
_cell.length_c   1.000
_cell.angle_alpha   90.00
_cell.angle_beta   90.00
_cell.angle_gamma   90.00
#
_symmetry.space_group_name_H-M   'P 1'
#
loop_
_entity.id
_entity.type
_entity.pdbx_description
1 polymer ?
#
loop_
_entity_poly.entity_id
_entity_poly.type
_entity_poly.pdbx_seq_one_letter_code
_entity_poly.pdbx_strand_id
1 'polypeptide(L)'
;MAIAVAVAHVLAPDLKIDSVTVALLVVAVVPWLRDLLDSIELPGGFRLEYAKEVERRIEAAERIADAALVGSGDDGPEADGATALRDVRRLAAEYLEVRTSMASGSARTQRMNGIFARLVRATQRLADPDLDGWLTSPDGGLRLAAYARLYAVPDADALAALTDAAVKEPLAFSQYWGIHALDKVVDAVGVEDVPPGVVRRLEDCRPRGSDRVALLRRLIAKLHGLP
;
A
#
# COMPACT_ATOMS: atom_id res chain seq x y z
N MET A 1 -16.52 5.00 -36.01
CA MET A 1 -15.80 3.85 -36.61
C MET A 1 -16.28 2.47 -36.12
N ALA A 2 -17.38 2.33 -35.36
CA ALA A 2 -18.04 1.02 -35.17
C ALA A 2 -18.93 0.63 -36.36
N ILE A 3 -19.46 1.65 -37.07
CA ILE A 3 -20.36 1.48 -38.21
C ILE A 3 -19.62 0.88 -39.43
N ALA A 4 -18.33 1.19 -39.63
CA ALA A 4 -17.58 0.71 -40.80
C ALA A 4 -17.29 -0.80 -40.77
N VAL A 5 -16.98 -1.36 -39.60
CA VAL A 5 -16.72 -2.80 -39.43
C VAL A 5 -18.02 -3.61 -39.48
N ALA A 6 -19.10 -3.09 -38.89
CA ALA A 6 -20.41 -3.71 -38.97
C ALA A 6 -20.96 -3.73 -40.42
N VAL A 7 -20.75 -2.66 -41.20
CA VAL A 7 -21.15 -2.60 -42.62
C VAL A 7 -20.30 -3.55 -43.48
N ALA A 8 -19.00 -3.69 -43.21
CA ALA A 8 -18.14 -4.61 -43.95
C ALA A 8 -18.53 -6.09 -43.75
N HIS A 9 -18.96 -6.49 -42.55
CA HIS A 9 -19.33 -7.88 -42.26
C HIS A 9 -20.69 -8.28 -42.82
N VAL A 10 -21.60 -7.31 -43.01
CA VAL A 10 -22.93 -7.54 -43.60
C VAL A 10 -22.86 -7.67 -45.12
N LEU A 11 -21.86 -7.08 -45.78
CA LEU A 11 -21.73 -7.08 -47.25
C LEU A 11 -20.95 -8.26 -47.85
N ALA A 12 -20.22 -9.05 -47.05
CA ALA A 12 -19.44 -10.17 -47.59
C ALA A 12 -19.21 -11.32 -46.57
N PRO A 13 -20.19 -12.23 -46.40
CA PRO A 13 -20.10 -13.33 -45.42
C PRO A 13 -19.20 -14.51 -45.84
N ASP A 14 -18.68 -14.56 -47.06
CA ASP A 14 -18.04 -15.76 -47.64
C ASP A 14 -16.55 -15.60 -48.02
N LEU A 15 -15.89 -14.55 -47.53
CA LEU A 15 -14.47 -14.32 -47.81
C LEU A 15 -13.57 -15.19 -46.92
N LYS A 16 -12.90 -16.17 -47.51
CA LYS A 16 -11.78 -16.89 -46.88
C LYS A 16 -10.64 -15.91 -46.62
N ILE A 17 -10.58 -15.38 -45.39
CA ILE A 17 -9.54 -14.43 -45.01
C ILE A 17 -8.22 -15.19 -44.88
N ASP A 18 -7.30 -14.96 -45.81
CA ASP A 18 -5.96 -15.52 -45.78
C ASP A 18 -5.14 -14.90 -44.63
N SER A 19 -4.24 -15.69 -44.03
CA SER A 19 -3.46 -15.26 -42.86
C SER A 19 -2.59 -14.05 -43.18
N VAL A 20 -2.16 -13.93 -44.44
CA VAL A 20 -1.40 -12.78 -44.96
C VAL A 20 -2.25 -11.51 -44.93
N THR A 21 -3.53 -11.58 -45.30
CA THR A 21 -4.45 -10.45 -45.29
C THR A 21 -4.73 -9.97 -43.87
N VAL A 22 -4.87 -10.90 -42.90
CA VAL A 22 -4.99 -10.55 -41.47
C VAL A 22 -3.73 -9.85 -40.97
N ALA A 23 -2.54 -10.38 -41.30
CA ALA A 23 -1.28 -9.80 -40.88
C ALA A 23 -1.08 -8.38 -41.42
N LEU A 24 -1.40 -8.15 -42.69
CA LEU A 24 -1.33 -6.83 -43.31
C LEU A 24 -2.33 -5.84 -42.67
N LEU A 25 -3.52 -6.31 -42.32
CA LEU A 25 -4.55 -5.47 -41.66
C LEU A 25 -4.10 -5.09 -40.24
N VAL A 26 -3.50 -6.01 -39.49
CA VAL A 26 -2.93 -5.71 -38.16
C VAL A 26 -1.81 -4.69 -38.28
N VAL A 27 -0.85 -4.87 -39.20
CA VAL A 27 0.26 -3.93 -39.40
C VAL A 27 -0.22 -2.57 -39.87
N ALA A 28 -1.32 -2.49 -40.64
CA ALA A 28 -1.91 -1.23 -41.07
C ALA A 28 -2.67 -0.49 -39.95
N VAL A 29 -3.29 -1.21 -39.01
CA VAL A 29 -4.07 -0.63 -37.91
C VAL A 29 -3.20 -0.28 -36.69
N VAL A 30 -2.10 -1.01 -36.47
CA VAL A 30 -1.19 -0.81 -35.31
C VAL A 30 -0.62 0.61 -35.20
N PRO A 31 -0.17 1.30 -36.27
CA PRO A 31 0.34 2.67 -36.19
C PRO A 31 -0.71 3.66 -35.70
N TRP A 32 -1.98 3.46 -36.07
CA TRP A 32 -3.09 4.34 -35.68
C TRP A 32 -3.67 3.98 -34.31
N LEU A 33 -3.52 2.73 -33.87
CA LEU A 33 -3.87 2.30 -32.51
C LEU A 33 -2.94 2.90 -31.45
N ARG A 34 -1.70 3.26 -31.81
CA ARG A 34 -0.79 4.00 -30.91
C ARG A 34 -1.36 5.37 -30.54
N ASP A 35 -1.88 6.13 -31.51
CA ASP A 35 -2.51 7.42 -31.24
C ASP A 35 -3.78 7.26 -30.40
N LEU A 36 -4.51 6.15 -30.52
CA LEU A 36 -5.68 5.87 -29.67
C LEU A 36 -5.30 5.47 -28.23
N LEU A 37 -4.14 4.82 -28.05
CA LEU A 37 -3.60 4.48 -26.73
C LEU A 37 -3.00 5.71 -26.03
N ASP A 38 -2.36 6.61 -26.79
CA ASP A 38 -1.92 7.93 -26.30
C ASP A 38 -3.14 8.85 -26.05
N SER A 39 -4.22 8.71 -26.83
CA SER A 39 -5.51 9.39 -26.66
C SER A 39 -6.40 8.81 -25.54
N ILE A 40 -5.86 8.04 -24.59
CA ILE A 40 -6.52 7.86 -23.28
C ILE A 40 -6.18 9.04 -22.34
N GLU A 41 -5.87 10.20 -22.89
CA GLU A 41 -6.44 11.46 -22.39
C GLU A 41 -7.92 11.51 -22.77
N LEU A 42 -8.76 10.78 -22.02
CA LEU A 42 -10.21 10.85 -22.22
C LEU A 42 -10.68 12.30 -22.04
N PRO A 43 -11.49 12.85 -22.97
CA PRO A 43 -12.04 14.19 -22.84
C PRO A 43 -13.00 14.20 -21.64
N GLY A 44 -12.51 14.68 -20.48
CA GLY A 44 -13.28 14.70 -19.25
C GLY A 44 -12.51 14.63 -17.93
N GLY A 45 -11.17 14.66 -17.89
CA GLY A 45 -10.42 14.84 -16.63
C GLY A 45 -10.47 13.69 -15.61
N PHE A 46 -11.21 12.61 -15.89
CA PHE A 46 -11.42 11.47 -15.00
C PHE A 46 -10.14 10.86 -14.42
N ARG A 47 -9.06 10.74 -15.21
CA ARG A 47 -7.81 10.14 -14.73
C ARG A 47 -7.14 10.97 -13.62
N LEU A 48 -7.21 12.30 -13.73
CA LEU A 48 -6.75 13.21 -12.69
C LEU A 48 -7.68 13.18 -11.47
N GLU A 49 -8.99 13.07 -11.67
CA GLU A 49 -9.95 12.96 -10.57
C GLU A 49 -9.77 11.67 -9.77
N TYR A 50 -9.58 10.53 -10.42
CA TYR A 50 -9.29 9.26 -9.73
C TYR A 50 -7.96 9.30 -8.99
N ALA A 51 -6.90 9.87 -9.59
CA ALA A 51 -5.61 10.02 -8.92
C ALA A 51 -5.73 10.94 -7.68
N LYS A 52 -6.36 12.11 -7.82
CA LYS A 52 -6.63 13.05 -6.72
C LYS A 52 -7.51 12.43 -5.64
N GLU A 53 -8.48 11.61 -6.00
CA GLU A 53 -9.35 10.93 -5.05
C GLU A 53 -8.60 9.85 -4.26
N VAL A 54 -7.73 9.09 -4.92
CA VAL A 54 -6.87 8.11 -4.25
C VAL A 54 -5.89 8.81 -3.31
N GLU A 55 -5.27 9.91 -3.74
CA GLU A 55 -4.34 10.70 -2.93
C GLU A 55 -5.03 11.32 -1.71
N ARG A 56 -6.20 11.94 -1.87
CA ARG A 56 -6.98 12.45 -0.73
C ARG A 56 -7.34 11.37 0.29
N ARG A 57 -7.58 10.13 -0.15
CA ARG A 57 -7.88 9.00 0.73
C ARG A 57 -6.65 8.52 1.50
N ILE A 58 -5.49 8.51 0.85
CA ILE A 58 -4.18 8.24 1.46
C ILE A 58 -3.92 9.28 2.55
N GLU A 59 -4.02 10.57 2.23
CA GLU A 59 -3.86 11.67 3.20
C GLU A 59 -4.90 11.61 4.33
N ALA A 60 -6.13 11.20 4.05
CA ALA A 60 -7.13 11.01 5.10
C ALA A 60 -6.77 9.84 6.03
N ALA A 61 -6.22 8.75 5.50
CA ALA A 61 -5.78 7.60 6.29
C ALA A 61 -4.65 7.99 7.24
N GLU A 62 -3.64 8.70 6.72
CA GLU A 62 -2.53 9.24 7.50
C GLU A 62 -3.01 10.19 8.58
N ARG A 63 -3.86 11.18 8.24
CA ARG A 63 -4.44 12.10 9.23
C ARG A 63 -5.19 11.40 10.36
N ILE A 64 -5.91 10.32 10.07
CA ILE A 64 -6.62 9.55 11.11
C ILE A 64 -5.61 8.81 12.00
N ALA A 65 -4.52 8.27 11.43
CA ALA A 65 -3.46 7.63 12.19
C ALA A 65 -2.67 8.65 13.04
N ASP A 66 -2.31 9.81 12.50
CA ASP A 66 -1.67 10.89 13.24
C ASP A 66 -2.56 11.41 14.37
N ALA A 67 -3.85 11.61 14.12
CA ALA A 67 -4.81 11.99 15.16
C ALA A 67 -4.96 10.92 16.26
N ALA A 68 -4.67 9.65 15.94
CA ALA A 68 -4.63 8.58 16.93
C ALA A 68 -3.41 8.68 17.86
N LEU A 69 -2.30 9.28 17.42
CA LEU A 69 -1.10 9.47 18.25
C LEU A 69 -1.31 10.43 19.42
N VAL A 70 -2.23 11.39 19.29
CA VAL A 70 -2.45 12.48 20.27
C VAL A 70 -3.39 12.06 21.41
N GLY A 71 -4.18 11.00 21.22
CA GLY A 71 -5.30 10.66 22.12
C GLY A 71 -4.97 9.78 23.33
N SER A 72 -3.70 9.63 23.71
CA SER A 72 -3.22 8.51 24.55
C SER A 72 -2.87 8.89 26.00
N GLY A 73 -3.19 10.11 26.45
CA GLY A 73 -2.97 10.51 27.84
C GLY A 73 -4.21 10.25 28.68
N ASP A 74 -4.18 9.23 29.56
CA ASP A 74 -4.68 9.25 30.97
C ASP A 74 -5.04 7.87 31.60
N ASP A 75 -4.51 6.71 31.14
CA ASP A 75 -4.86 5.41 31.76
C ASP A 75 -3.64 4.68 32.40
N GLY A 76 -3.83 4.16 33.62
CA GLY A 76 -2.77 3.65 34.52
C GLY A 76 -2.18 2.26 34.21
N PRO A 77 -1.09 1.82 34.89
CA PRO A 77 0.04 1.17 34.19
C PRO A 77 -0.02 -0.35 33.91
N GLU A 78 -0.69 -1.19 34.71
CA GLU A 78 -0.47 -2.66 34.63
C GLU A 78 -1.71 -3.49 34.27
N ALA A 79 -2.91 -3.09 34.71
CA ALA A 79 -4.17 -3.69 34.24
C ALA A 79 -4.47 -3.31 32.77
N ASP A 80 -3.83 -2.25 32.29
CA ASP A 80 -3.95 -1.71 30.94
C ASP A 80 -3.19 -2.55 29.91
N GLY A 81 -1.97 -3.02 30.20
CA GLY A 81 -1.13 -3.76 29.24
C GLY A 81 -1.74 -5.08 28.76
N ALA A 82 -2.25 -5.93 29.67
CA ALA A 82 -2.90 -7.18 29.28
C ALA A 82 -4.20 -6.94 28.48
N THR A 83 -4.91 -5.85 28.78
CA THR A 83 -6.12 -5.45 28.06
C THR A 83 -5.77 -4.89 26.67
N ALA A 84 -4.76 -4.04 26.59
CA ALA A 84 -4.19 -3.53 25.35
C ALA A 84 -3.72 -4.66 24.44
N LEU A 85 -3.05 -5.69 24.98
CA LEU A 85 -2.61 -6.84 24.20
C LEU A 85 -3.79 -7.65 23.64
N ARG A 86 -4.86 -7.82 24.44
CA ARG A 86 -6.12 -8.42 23.95
C ARG A 86 -6.75 -7.58 22.84
N ASP A 87 -6.77 -6.26 23.00
CA ASP A 87 -7.27 -5.34 21.98
C ASP A 87 -6.48 -5.43 20.68
N VAL A 88 -5.14 -5.46 20.77
CA VAL A 88 -4.27 -5.62 19.60
C VAL A 88 -4.60 -6.92 18.86
N ARG A 89 -4.67 -8.05 19.57
CA ARG A 89 -4.98 -9.35 18.96
C ARG A 89 -6.37 -9.37 18.33
N ARG A 90 -7.37 -8.77 19.01
CA ARG A 90 -8.73 -8.63 18.49
C ARG A 90 -8.77 -7.78 17.22
N LEU A 91 -8.07 -6.64 17.21
CA LEU A 91 -8.01 -5.73 16.05
C LEU A 91 -7.24 -6.35 14.88
N ALA A 92 -6.16 -7.09 15.14
CA ALA A 92 -5.43 -7.87 14.14
C ALA A 92 -6.34 -8.91 13.47
N ALA A 93 -7.12 -9.65 14.26
CA ALA A 93 -8.12 -10.59 13.75
C ALA A 93 -9.24 -9.88 12.96
N GLU A 94 -9.76 -8.76 13.48
CA GLU A 94 -10.79 -7.95 12.81
C GLU A 94 -10.29 -7.45 11.43
N TYR A 95 -9.02 -7.05 11.32
CA TYR A 95 -8.42 -6.66 10.05
C TYR A 95 -8.46 -7.80 9.03
N LEU A 96 -8.04 -9.00 9.42
CA LEU A 96 -8.05 -10.16 8.53
C LEU A 96 -9.47 -10.57 8.16
N GLU A 97 -10.42 -10.52 9.09
CA GLU A 97 -11.84 -10.78 8.81
C GLU A 97 -12.42 -9.79 7.81
N VAL A 98 -12.18 -8.49 7.98
CA VAL A 98 -12.59 -7.46 7.02
C VAL A 98 -11.94 -7.71 5.66
N ARG A 99 -10.68 -8.17 5.65
CA ARG A 99 -9.92 -8.47 4.46
C ARG A 99 -10.49 -9.67 3.68
N THR A 100 -11.03 -10.67 4.36
CA THR A 100 -11.55 -11.88 3.72
C THR A 100 -13.03 -11.79 3.38
N SER A 101 -13.82 -11.11 4.23
CA SER A 101 -15.28 -11.03 4.10
C SER A 101 -15.78 -9.93 3.16
N MET A 102 -15.06 -8.80 3.06
CA MET A 102 -15.50 -7.66 2.25
C MET A 102 -14.85 -7.69 0.86
N ALA A 103 -15.63 -7.34 -0.16
CA ALA A 103 -15.11 -7.08 -1.50
C ALA A 103 -14.06 -5.95 -1.47
N SER A 104 -13.06 -6.07 -2.35
CA SER A 104 -12.06 -5.02 -2.53
C SER A 104 -12.73 -3.70 -2.97
N GLY A 105 -12.41 -2.60 -2.31
CA GLY A 105 -13.00 -1.30 -2.61
C GLY A 105 -12.79 -0.27 -1.50
N SER A 106 -13.33 0.93 -1.71
CA SER A 106 -13.17 2.07 -0.80
C SER A 106 -13.71 1.81 0.61
N ALA A 107 -14.90 1.20 0.73
CA ALA A 107 -15.52 0.89 2.01
C ALA A 107 -14.64 -0.04 2.86
N ARG A 108 -14.04 -1.05 2.22
CA ARG A 108 -13.10 -1.96 2.88
C ARG A 108 -11.84 -1.22 3.33
N THR A 109 -11.25 -0.38 2.46
CA THR A 109 -10.09 0.45 2.82
C THR A 109 -10.39 1.40 3.99
N GLN A 110 -11.55 2.05 3.99
CA GLN A 110 -11.96 2.92 5.09
C GLN A 110 -12.07 2.16 6.42
N ARG A 111 -12.64 0.95 6.41
CA ARG A 111 -12.72 0.11 7.60
C ARG A 111 -11.33 -0.35 8.08
N MET A 112 -10.45 -0.75 7.15
CA MET A 112 -9.07 -1.11 7.47
C MET A 112 -8.28 0.08 8.06
N ASN A 113 -8.46 1.30 7.53
CA ASN A 113 -7.87 2.53 8.10
C ASN A 113 -8.32 2.77 9.54
N GLY A 114 -9.62 2.60 9.81
CA GLY A 114 -10.16 2.70 11.17
C GLY A 114 -9.63 1.61 12.12
N ILE A 115 -9.30 0.42 11.61
CA ILE A 115 -8.63 -0.63 12.40
C ILE A 115 -7.18 -0.23 12.68
N PHE A 116 -6.45 0.25 11.68
CA PHE A 116 -5.07 0.68 11.84
C PHE A 116 -4.94 1.80 12.89
N ALA A 117 -5.79 2.81 12.85
CA ALA A 117 -5.80 3.89 13.84
C ALA A 117 -6.11 3.40 15.26
N ARG A 118 -6.98 2.39 15.41
CA ARG A 118 -7.22 1.75 16.70
C ARG A 118 -6.02 0.90 17.15
N LEU A 119 -5.32 0.25 16.22
CA LEU A 119 -4.07 -0.47 16.51
C LEU A 119 -3.00 0.50 17.02
N VAL A 120 -2.81 1.66 16.38
CA VAL A 120 -1.89 2.72 16.82
C VAL A 120 -2.12 3.08 18.29
N ARG A 121 -3.37 3.33 18.70
CA ARG A 121 -3.69 3.64 20.11
C ARG A 121 -3.46 2.44 21.04
N ALA A 122 -3.86 1.25 20.61
CA ALA A 122 -3.77 0.05 21.44
C ALA A 122 -2.31 -0.36 21.69
N THR A 123 -1.44 -0.23 20.70
CA THR A 123 -0.03 -0.62 20.82
C THR A 123 0.80 0.41 21.58
N GLN A 124 0.41 1.69 21.62
CA GLN A 124 1.06 2.69 22.46
C GLN A 124 0.96 2.39 23.96
N ARG A 125 -0.14 1.75 24.39
CA ARG A 125 -0.37 1.32 25.78
C ARG A 125 0.46 0.10 26.20
N LEU A 126 1.15 -0.54 25.26
CA LEU A 126 2.05 -1.64 25.55
C LEU A 126 3.44 -1.10 25.87
N ALA A 127 3.91 -1.39 27.09
CA ALA A 127 5.25 -1.02 27.53
C ALA A 127 6.31 -1.76 26.71
N ASP A 128 6.17 -3.09 26.58
CA ASP A 128 7.15 -3.96 25.92
C ASP A 128 6.44 -5.04 25.07
N PRO A 129 6.02 -4.72 23.84
CA PRO A 129 5.42 -5.69 22.93
C PRO A 129 6.48 -6.59 22.28
N ASP A 130 6.16 -7.87 22.09
CA ASP A 130 6.96 -8.84 21.31
C ASP A 130 6.97 -8.48 19.81
N LEU A 131 7.73 -7.46 19.45
CA LEU A 131 7.82 -6.92 18.10
C LEU A 131 8.41 -7.93 17.11
N ASP A 132 9.45 -8.67 17.51
CA ASP A 132 10.07 -9.69 16.68
C ASP A 132 9.07 -10.81 16.33
N GLY A 133 8.33 -11.30 17.34
CA GLY A 133 7.27 -12.28 17.12
C GLY A 133 6.17 -11.76 16.20
N TRP A 134 5.80 -10.49 16.31
CA TRP A 134 4.76 -9.90 15.46
C TRP A 134 5.23 -9.65 14.03
N LEU A 135 6.44 -9.11 13.83
CA LEU A 135 7.02 -8.80 12.52
C LEU A 135 7.27 -10.06 11.69
N THR A 136 7.68 -11.16 12.33
CA THR A 136 7.93 -12.45 11.68
C THR A 136 6.69 -13.34 11.59
N SER A 137 5.57 -12.94 12.20
CA SER A 137 4.37 -13.76 12.28
C SER A 137 3.81 -14.10 10.89
N PRO A 138 3.33 -15.34 10.67
CA PRO A 138 2.56 -15.66 9.46
C PRO A 138 1.23 -14.89 9.42
N ASP A 139 0.71 -14.46 10.57
CA ASP A 139 -0.51 -13.67 10.69
C ASP A 139 -0.28 -12.22 10.21
N GLY A 140 -0.90 -11.86 9.08
CA GLY A 140 -0.77 -10.53 8.50
C GLY A 140 -1.44 -9.39 9.28
N GLY A 141 -2.34 -9.71 10.22
CA GLY A 141 -2.90 -8.76 11.17
C GLY A 141 -1.91 -8.45 12.30
N LEU A 142 -1.17 -9.45 12.79
CA LEU A 142 -0.09 -9.22 13.77
C LEU A 142 1.06 -8.42 13.17
N ARG A 143 1.46 -8.70 11.92
CA ARG A 143 2.42 -7.84 11.21
C ARG A 143 1.92 -6.41 11.08
N LEU A 144 0.63 -6.21 10.77
CA LEU A 144 0.02 -4.88 10.73
C LEU A 144 0.07 -4.17 12.10
N ALA A 145 -0.14 -4.90 13.19
CA ALA A 145 -0.03 -4.36 14.54
C ALA A 145 1.41 -3.92 14.87
N ALA A 146 2.42 -4.66 14.43
CA ALA A 146 3.81 -4.24 14.56
C ALA A 146 4.10 -2.95 13.78
N TYR A 147 3.60 -2.83 12.55
CA TYR A 147 3.72 -1.57 11.79
C TYR A 147 3.02 -0.41 12.49
N ALA A 148 1.84 -0.64 13.07
CA ALA A 148 1.14 0.39 13.85
C ALA A 148 1.92 0.81 15.10
N ARG A 149 2.55 -0.13 15.82
CA ARG A 149 3.43 0.16 16.96
C ARG A 149 4.62 1.00 16.54
N LEU A 150 5.36 0.58 15.50
CA LEU A 150 6.58 1.25 15.05
C LEU A 150 6.32 2.59 14.34
N TYR A 151 5.14 2.75 13.76
CA TYR A 151 4.66 4.06 13.30
C TYR A 151 4.41 5.01 14.47
N ALA A 152 3.88 4.49 15.59
CA ALA A 152 3.46 5.29 16.74
C ALA A 152 4.58 5.59 17.74
N VAL A 153 5.47 4.62 17.94
CA VAL A 153 6.63 4.68 18.82
C VAL A 153 7.79 4.06 18.03
N PRO A 154 8.51 4.87 17.24
CA PRO A 154 9.62 4.38 16.43
C PRO A 154 10.71 3.78 17.31
N ASP A 155 11.24 2.63 16.89
CA ASP A 155 12.29 1.91 17.58
C ASP A 155 13.42 1.60 16.59
N ALA A 156 14.61 2.13 16.88
CA ALA A 156 15.81 1.98 16.06
C ALA A 156 16.25 0.51 15.94
N ASP A 157 16.11 -0.26 17.02
CA ASP A 157 16.56 -1.66 17.07
C ASP A 157 15.71 -2.55 16.15
N ALA A 158 14.46 -2.12 15.90
CA ALA A 158 13.54 -2.83 15.00
C ALA A 158 13.82 -2.57 13.50
N LEU A 159 14.71 -1.64 13.12
CA LEU A 159 14.90 -1.22 11.72
C LEU A 159 15.12 -2.40 10.76
N ALA A 160 16.01 -3.32 11.12
CA ALA A 160 16.35 -4.46 10.27
C ALA A 160 15.18 -5.44 10.11
N ALA A 161 14.52 -5.79 11.22
CA ALA A 161 13.37 -6.69 11.24
C ALA A 161 12.16 -6.10 10.52
N LEU A 162 11.89 -4.80 10.73
CA LEU A 162 10.84 -4.05 10.04
C LEU A 162 11.08 -4.00 8.54
N THR A 163 12.33 -3.78 8.12
CA THR A 163 12.70 -3.77 6.69
C THR A 163 12.38 -5.12 6.05
N ASP A 164 12.79 -6.23 6.67
CA ASP A 164 12.51 -7.57 6.14
C ASP A 164 11.01 -7.87 6.08
N ALA A 165 10.26 -7.49 7.12
CA ALA A 165 8.82 -7.68 7.16
C ALA A 165 8.10 -6.88 6.07
N ALA A 166 8.39 -5.58 5.94
CA ALA A 166 7.75 -4.69 4.96
C ALA A 166 8.07 -5.07 3.51
N VAL A 167 9.32 -5.48 3.21
CA VAL A 167 9.73 -5.91 1.87
C VAL A 167 9.03 -7.22 1.47
N LYS A 168 8.88 -8.16 2.40
CA LYS A 168 8.25 -9.47 2.15
C LYS A 168 6.72 -9.44 2.27
N GLU A 169 6.13 -8.34 2.73
CA GLU A 169 4.71 -8.25 3.05
C GLU A 169 3.82 -8.50 1.82
N PRO A 170 3.04 -9.61 1.78
CA PRO A 170 2.16 -9.90 0.66
C PRO A 170 0.91 -9.01 0.64
N LEU A 171 0.51 -8.42 1.77
CA LEU A 171 -0.72 -7.66 1.88
C LEU A 171 -0.46 -6.19 1.53
N ALA A 172 -0.91 -5.76 0.35
CA ALA A 172 -0.75 -4.38 -0.15
C ALA A 172 -1.05 -3.27 0.87
N PHE A 173 -2.13 -3.41 1.66
CA PHE A 173 -2.49 -2.44 2.71
C PHE A 173 -1.48 -2.44 3.86
N SER A 174 -1.05 -3.62 4.30
CA SER A 174 -0.06 -3.74 5.37
C SER A 174 1.32 -3.25 4.91
N GLN A 175 1.72 -3.53 3.66
CA GLN A 175 2.98 -3.06 3.10
C GLN A 175 3.04 -1.53 3.02
N TYR A 176 1.93 -0.89 2.67
CA TYR A 176 1.81 0.56 2.69
C TYR A 176 2.15 1.14 4.07
N TRP A 177 1.55 0.59 5.14
CA TRP A 177 1.84 1.04 6.50
C TRP A 177 3.22 0.61 7.00
N GLY A 178 3.75 -0.51 6.53
CA GLY A 178 5.13 -0.92 6.80
C GLY A 178 6.15 0.07 6.25
N ILE A 179 5.93 0.63 5.05
CA ILE A 179 6.80 1.67 4.47
C ILE A 179 6.70 2.98 5.28
N HIS A 180 5.51 3.35 5.74
CA HIS A 180 5.34 4.51 6.63
C HIS A 180 6.02 4.32 7.99
N ALA A 181 5.91 3.14 8.60
CA ALA A 181 6.64 2.82 9.80
C ALA A 181 8.16 2.87 9.58
N LEU A 182 8.65 2.40 8.43
CA LEU A 182 10.06 2.51 8.06
C LEU A 182 10.52 3.96 7.97
N ASP A 183 9.73 4.84 7.36
CA ASP A 183 10.05 6.26 7.26
C ASP A 183 10.22 6.89 8.66
N LYS A 184 9.33 6.57 9.60
CA LYS A 184 9.40 7.03 10.99
C LYS A 184 10.60 6.45 11.75
N VAL A 185 10.91 5.16 11.56
CA VAL A 185 12.07 4.53 12.20
C VAL A 185 13.37 5.08 11.62
N VAL A 186 13.43 5.34 10.31
CA VAL A 186 14.59 6.01 9.68
C VAL A 186 14.78 7.42 10.23
N ASP A 187 13.70 8.18 10.48
CA ASP A 187 13.80 9.48 11.16
C ASP A 187 14.37 9.36 12.58
N ALA A 188 13.99 8.32 13.32
CA ALA A 188 14.47 8.09 14.68
C ALA A 188 15.94 7.62 14.72
N VAL A 189 16.36 6.82 13.75
CA VAL A 189 17.75 6.34 13.60
C VAL A 189 18.66 7.47 13.09
N GLY A 190 18.16 8.30 12.18
CA GLY A 190 18.97 9.24 11.41
C GLY A 190 19.47 8.60 10.11
N VAL A 191 19.36 9.33 9.00
CA VAL A 191 19.69 8.82 7.65
C VAL A 191 21.13 8.30 7.55
N GLU A 192 22.07 9.01 8.17
CA GLU A 192 23.50 8.66 8.14
C GLU A 192 23.83 7.35 8.87
N ASP A 193 22.98 6.96 9.82
CA ASP A 193 23.16 5.77 10.66
C ASP A 193 22.39 4.55 10.13
N VAL A 194 21.69 4.69 9.00
CA VAL A 194 20.98 3.57 8.36
C VAL A 194 21.99 2.61 7.70
N PRO A 195 21.99 1.31 8.05
CA PRO A 195 22.94 0.37 7.48
C PRO A 195 22.79 0.21 5.96
N PRO A 196 23.88 0.12 5.17
CA PRO A 196 23.80 -0.04 3.71
C PRO A 196 22.99 -1.28 3.27
N GLY A 197 22.98 -2.34 4.08
CA GLY A 197 22.17 -3.54 3.84
C GLY A 197 20.66 -3.30 3.94
N VAL A 198 20.21 -2.30 4.71
CA VAL A 198 18.82 -1.86 4.73
C VAL A 198 18.49 -1.13 3.43
N VAL A 199 19.32 -0.14 3.05
CA VAL A 199 19.15 0.63 1.80
C VAL A 199 19.03 -0.29 0.59
N ARG A 200 19.97 -1.23 0.44
CA ARG A 200 19.97 -2.19 -0.67
C ARG A 200 18.69 -3.04 -0.71
N ARG A 201 18.19 -3.51 0.43
CA ARG A 201 16.93 -4.28 0.48
C ARG A 201 15.73 -3.45 0.04
N LEU A 202 15.69 -2.18 0.41
CA LEU A 202 14.65 -1.25 -0.05
C LEU A 202 14.76 -1.00 -1.55
N GLU A 203 15.97 -0.81 -2.07
CA GLU A 203 16.25 -0.65 -3.50
C GLU A 203 15.93 -1.89 -4.34
N ASP A 204 16.02 -3.09 -3.76
CA ASP A 204 15.66 -4.35 -4.40
C ASP A 204 14.14 -4.62 -4.32
N CYS A 205 13.43 -3.97 -3.40
CA CYS A 205 12.00 -4.15 -3.21
C CYS A 205 11.20 -3.64 -4.42
N ARG A 206 10.25 -4.46 -4.90
CA ARG A 206 9.36 -4.13 -6.03
C ARG A 206 7.91 -4.22 -5.57
N PRO A 207 7.40 -3.21 -4.82
CA PRO A 207 6.02 -3.22 -4.38
C PRO A 207 5.10 -3.12 -5.61
N ARG A 208 3.97 -3.82 -5.57
CA ARG A 208 2.88 -3.61 -6.54
C ARG A 208 2.16 -2.32 -6.15
N GLY A 209 1.54 -1.61 -7.10
CA GLY A 209 0.75 -0.40 -6.83
C GLY A 209 1.55 0.90 -6.83
N SER A 210 1.02 1.91 -7.53
CA SER A 210 1.71 3.20 -7.75
C SER A 210 1.96 3.98 -6.46
N ASP A 211 1.05 3.87 -5.49
CA ASP A 211 1.12 4.48 -4.16
C ASP A 211 2.36 4.00 -3.40
N ARG A 212 2.54 2.68 -3.26
CA ARG A 212 3.67 2.09 -2.55
C ARG A 212 4.99 2.30 -3.27
N VAL A 213 4.98 2.26 -4.61
CA VAL A 213 6.17 2.59 -5.41
C VAL A 213 6.60 4.04 -5.17
N ALA A 214 5.65 4.98 -5.12
CA ALA A 214 5.96 6.38 -4.86
C ALA A 214 6.51 6.57 -3.42
N LEU A 215 5.90 5.96 -2.42
CA LEU A 215 6.38 6.02 -1.03
C LEU A 215 7.79 5.45 -0.88
N LEU A 216 8.03 4.24 -1.39
CA LEU A 216 9.34 3.60 -1.33
C LEU A 216 10.42 4.44 -2.03
N ARG A 217 10.10 5.05 -3.18
CA ARG A 217 11.02 5.94 -3.89
C ARG A 217 11.35 7.19 -3.07
N ARG A 218 10.38 7.81 -2.40
CA ARG A 218 10.63 8.96 -1.52
C ARG A 218 11.53 8.57 -0.36
N LEU A 219 11.28 7.42 0.27
CA LEU A 219 12.13 6.91 1.35
C LEU A 219 13.56 6.64 0.86
N ILE A 220 13.74 6.01 -0.31
CA ILE A 220 15.07 5.78 -0.90
C ILE A 220 15.75 7.10 -1.24
N ALA A 221 15.03 8.07 -1.82
CA ALA A 221 15.59 9.39 -2.13
C ALA A 221 16.10 10.10 -0.86
N LYS A 222 15.31 10.09 0.21
CA LYS A 222 15.68 10.59 1.54
C LYS A 222 16.95 9.93 2.05
N LEU A 223 17.06 8.60 1.94
CA LEU A 223 18.25 7.84 2.36
C LEU A 223 19.52 8.19 1.57
N HIS A 224 19.37 8.66 0.33
CA HIS A 224 20.47 9.15 -0.50
C HIS A 224 20.74 10.65 -0.34
N GLY A 225 20.03 11.35 0.57
CA GLY A 225 20.13 12.80 0.72
C GLY A 225 19.63 13.58 -0.49
N LEU A 226 18.75 12.99 -1.30
CA LEU A 226 18.14 13.63 -2.47
C LEU A 226 16.88 14.41 -2.05
N PRO A 227 16.60 15.56 -2.71
CA PRO A 227 15.42 16.39 -2.42
C PRO A 227 14.09 15.71 -2.79
#